data_AF-A0A6L7JM89-F1
#
_entry.id   AF-A0A6L7JM89-F1
#
_cell.length_a   1.000
_cell.length_b   1.000
_cell.length_c   1.000
_cell.angle_alpha   90.00
_cell.angle_beta   90.00
_cell.angle_gamma   90.00
#
_symmetry.space_group_name_H-M   'P 1'
#
loop_
_entity.id
_entity.type
_entity.pdbx_description
1 polymer ?
#
loop_
_entity_poly.entity_id
_entity_poly.type
_entity_poly.pdbx_seq_one_letter_code
_entity_poly.pdbx_strand_id
1 'polypeptide(L)'
;MSTESHITSSMIGPMLRSLSPRWSGNSFRIESTQVLDGKPSDRPDILVCPKSHAPVIIEAKFDNNTAALEEQCKERLKETVDGQPIETAIMLTYPQVWASQSDDIIWAALQEGCKKKATEI
;
A
#
# COMPACT_ATOMS: atom_id res chain seq x y z
N MET A 1 13.91 -4.03 12.48
CA MET A 1 12.79 -3.59 11.61
C MET A 1 12.93 -2.09 11.43
N SER A 2 12.87 -1.58 10.20
CA SER A 2 12.75 -0.15 9.97
C SER A 2 11.36 0.32 10.43
N THR A 3 11.24 1.58 10.82
CA THR A 3 9.96 2.23 11.17
C THR A 3 8.93 2.08 10.04
N GLU A 4 9.39 2.15 8.79
CA GLU A 4 8.63 1.93 7.56
C GLU A 4 8.00 0.53 7.49
N SER A 5 8.81 -0.53 7.63
CA SER A 5 8.33 -1.92 7.64
C SER A 5 7.31 -2.17 8.76
N HIS A 6 7.52 -1.56 9.95
CA HIS A 6 6.57 -1.65 11.05
C HIS A 6 5.22 -0.96 10.72
N ILE A 7 5.24 0.25 10.14
CA ILE A 7 4.03 0.99 9.78
C ILE A 7 3.26 0.26 8.66
N THR A 8 3.95 -0.19 7.62
CA THR A 8 3.34 -0.93 6.51
C THR A 8 2.68 -2.23 6.99
N SER A 9 3.41 -3.02 7.79
CA SER A 9 2.93 -4.31 8.31
C SER A 9 1.84 -4.20 9.37
N SER A 10 1.95 -3.23 10.28
CA SER A 10 1.15 -3.21 11.51
C SER A 10 0.05 -2.15 11.52
N MET A 11 0.15 -1.10 10.68
CA MET A 11 -0.77 0.04 10.73
C MET A 11 -1.58 0.21 9.45
N ILE A 12 -0.95 0.17 8.27
CA ILE A 12 -1.65 0.48 7.00
C ILE A 12 -2.73 -0.56 6.67
N GLY A 13 -2.42 -1.85 6.78
CA GLY A 13 -3.38 -2.93 6.50
C GLY A 13 -4.68 -2.85 7.32
N PRO A 14 -4.60 -2.78 8.66
CA PRO A 14 -5.77 -2.54 9.52
C PRO A 14 -6.52 -1.25 9.19
N MET A 15 -5.80 -0.18 8.86
CA MET A 15 -6.41 1.11 8.56
C MET A 15 -7.21 1.09 7.26
N LEU A 16 -6.69 0.50 6.18
CA LEU A 16 -7.41 0.35 4.91
C LEU A 16 -8.74 -0.38 5.09
N ARG A 17 -8.76 -1.43 5.93
CA ARG A 17 -9.99 -2.13 6.33
C ARG A 17 -10.98 -1.23 7.05
N SER A 18 -10.50 -0.31 7.89
CA SER A 18 -11.35 0.65 8.62
C SER A 18 -11.91 1.78 7.75
N LEU A 19 -11.19 2.19 6.69
CA LEU A 19 -11.55 3.33 5.87
C LEU A 19 -12.59 3.02 4.79
N SER A 20 -12.61 1.79 4.26
CA SER A 20 -13.60 1.39 3.27
C SER A 20 -14.04 -0.08 3.45
N PRO A 21 -15.35 -0.35 3.54
CA PRO A 21 -15.90 -1.70 3.61
C PRO A 21 -15.51 -2.60 2.44
N ARG A 22 -15.16 -2.04 1.26
CA ARG A 22 -14.66 -2.81 0.10
C ARG A 22 -13.41 -3.63 0.45
N TRP A 23 -12.61 -3.16 1.41
CA TRP A 23 -11.39 -3.83 1.86
C TRP A 23 -11.64 -4.87 2.97
N SER A 24 -12.85 -4.90 3.53
CA SER A 24 -13.21 -5.83 4.60
C SER A 24 -13.31 -7.26 4.06
N GLY A 25 -12.67 -8.21 4.74
CA GLY A 25 -12.68 -9.62 4.35
C GLY A 25 -11.70 -10.01 3.23
N ASN A 26 -10.93 -9.06 2.70
CA ASN A 26 -9.84 -9.35 1.76
C ASN A 26 -8.58 -9.80 2.50
N SER A 27 -7.80 -10.68 1.86
CA SER A 27 -6.47 -11.05 2.37
C SER A 27 -5.45 -9.98 1.98
N PHE A 28 -4.71 -9.48 2.96
CA PHE A 28 -3.60 -8.57 2.78
C PHE A 28 -2.32 -9.38 2.89
N ARG A 29 -1.49 -9.32 1.86
CA ARG A 29 -0.14 -9.88 1.88
C ARG A 29 0.82 -8.71 1.97
N ILE A 30 1.44 -8.57 3.14
CA ILE A 30 2.43 -7.53 3.40
C ILE A 30 3.81 -8.21 3.31
N GLU A 31 4.73 -7.61 2.56
CA GLU A 31 6.16 -7.96 2.49
C GLU A 31 6.58 -9.34 1.88
N SER A 32 5.67 -10.25 1.49
CA SER A 32 6.07 -11.62 1.15
C SER A 32 6.02 -12.06 -0.32
N THR A 33 5.77 -11.18 -1.30
CA THR A 33 5.41 -11.68 -2.64
C THR A 33 6.64 -12.07 -3.48
N GLN A 34 6.95 -13.36 -3.51
CA GLN A 34 7.64 -14.03 -4.63
C GLN A 34 6.72 -14.17 -5.88
N VAL A 35 5.59 -13.46 -5.88
CA VAL A 35 4.44 -13.68 -6.77
C VAL A 35 4.45 -12.74 -7.97
N LEU A 36 5.25 -11.67 -7.90
CA LEU A 36 5.52 -10.82 -9.06
C LEU A 36 6.74 -11.40 -9.77
N ASP A 37 6.64 -11.56 -11.09
CA ASP A 37 7.74 -11.97 -11.95
C ASP A 37 8.77 -10.82 -12.04
N GLY A 38 9.57 -10.60 -10.98
CA GLY A 38 10.45 -9.44 -10.85
C GLY A 38 11.57 -9.59 -9.81
N LYS A 39 12.56 -8.70 -9.88
CA LYS A 39 13.73 -8.70 -8.99
C LYS A 39 13.30 -8.47 -7.53
N PRO A 40 14.02 -9.01 -6.53
CA PRO A 40 13.71 -8.82 -5.11
C PRO A 40 13.65 -7.36 -4.64
N SER A 41 14.22 -6.41 -5.39
CA SER A 41 14.19 -4.97 -5.12
C SER A 41 12.90 -4.28 -5.54
N ASP A 42 12.06 -4.93 -6.35
CA ASP A 42 10.84 -4.34 -6.92
C ASP A 42 9.60 -4.94 -6.26
N ARG A 43 9.62 -5.12 -4.93
CA ARG A 43 8.47 -5.63 -4.18
C ARG A 43 7.49 -4.51 -3.85
N PRO A 44 6.17 -4.72 -4.01
CA PRO A 44 5.18 -3.76 -3.60
C PRO A 44 5.12 -3.70 -2.08
N ASP A 45 4.78 -2.53 -1.55
CA ASP A 45 4.66 -2.36 -0.10
C ASP A 45 3.51 -3.21 0.46
N ILE A 46 2.36 -3.22 -0.22
CA ILE A 46 1.21 -4.05 0.14
C ILE A 46 0.54 -4.60 -1.11
N LEU A 47 0.26 -5.91 -1.09
CA LEU A 47 -0.62 -6.55 -2.04
C LEU A 47 -1.94 -6.90 -1.36
N VAL A 48 -3.04 -6.48 -1.96
CA VAL A 48 -4.38 -6.91 -1.58
C VAL A 48 -4.89 -7.90 -2.63
N CYS A 49 -5.30 -9.07 -2.16
CA CYS A 49 -5.95 -10.08 -3.00
C CYS A 49 -7.43 -10.16 -2.60
N PRO A 50 -8.32 -9.48 -3.31
CA PRO A 50 -9.74 -9.60 -3.07
C PRO A 50 -10.24 -10.97 -3.48
N LYS A 51 -11.23 -11.52 -2.78
CA LYS A 51 -11.81 -12.83 -3.14
C LYS A 51 -12.64 -12.79 -4.44
N SER A 52 -13.13 -11.62 -4.82
CA SER A 52 -14.10 -11.43 -5.91
C SER A 52 -13.65 -10.40 -6.96
N HIS A 53 -12.43 -9.87 -6.84
CA HIS A 53 -11.87 -8.87 -7.75
C HIS A 53 -10.41 -9.20 -8.05
N ALA A 54 -9.87 -8.54 -9.08
CA ALA A 54 -8.48 -8.70 -9.41
C ALA A 54 -7.58 -8.09 -8.32
N PRO A 55 -6.30 -8.52 -8.27
CA PRO A 55 -5.34 -8.03 -7.28
C PRO A 55 -5.15 -6.51 -7.35
N VAL A 56 -4.94 -5.91 -6.18
CA VAL A 56 -4.65 -4.47 -6.05
C VAL A 56 -3.33 -4.29 -5.34
N ILE A 57 -2.43 -3.51 -5.92
CA ILE A 57 -1.17 -3.13 -5.30
C ILE A 57 -1.32 -1.76 -4.64
N ILE A 58 -0.64 -1.59 -3.52
CA ILE A 58 -0.56 -0.32 -2.81
C ILE A 58 0.92 -0.04 -2.58
N GLU A 59 1.38 1.09 -3.10
CA GLU A 59 2.73 1.61 -2.88
C GLU A 59 2.63 2.78 -1.92
N ALA A 60 3.36 2.68 -0.81
CA ALA A 60 3.31 3.58 0.32
C ALA A 60 4.65 4.27 0.46
N LYS A 61 4.68 5.57 0.17
CA LYS A 61 5.86 6.39 0.42
C LYS A 61 5.65 7.34 1.56
N PHE A 62 6.71 7.40 2.31
CA PHE A 62 6.83 8.11 3.56
C PHE A 62 7.28 9.57 3.31
N ASP A 63 7.58 9.96 2.06
CA ASP A 63 7.91 11.34 1.69
C ASP A 63 6.88 11.97 0.74
N ASN A 64 7.02 13.28 0.50
CA ASN A 64 6.20 14.01 -0.46
C ASN A 64 6.68 13.86 -1.92
N ASN A 65 7.64 12.98 -2.22
CA ASN A 65 8.17 12.83 -3.57
C ASN A 65 7.29 11.87 -4.39
N THR A 66 6.18 12.40 -4.90
CA THR A 66 5.12 11.63 -5.56
C THR A 66 5.50 11.13 -6.95
N ALA A 67 6.45 11.76 -7.64
CA ALA A 67 6.73 11.46 -9.05
C ALA A 67 7.28 10.03 -9.26
N ALA A 68 8.26 9.62 -8.45
CA ALA A 68 8.82 8.27 -8.54
C ALA A 68 7.79 7.19 -8.14
N LEU A 69 6.88 7.53 -7.23
CA LEU A 69 5.85 6.63 -6.74
C LEU A 69 4.72 6.43 -7.75
N GLU A 70 4.36 7.48 -8.48
CA GLU A 70 3.43 7.40 -9.61
C GLU A 70 3.98 6.52 -10.74
N GLU A 71 5.26 6.66 -11.08
CA GLU A 71 5.91 5.81 -12.08
C GLU A 71 5.91 4.35 -11.64
N GLN A 72 6.26 4.08 -10.38
CA GLN A 72 6.20 2.74 -9.81
C GLN A 72 4.79 2.14 -9.91
N CYS A 73 3.75 2.89 -9.53
CA CYS A 73 2.37 2.43 -9.65
C CYS A 73 1.95 2.14 -11.11
N LYS A 74 2.40 2.93 -12.08
CA LYS A 74 2.14 2.67 -13.51
C LYS A 74 2.81 1.40 -13.99
N GLU A 75 4.01 1.08 -13.50
CA GLU A 75 4.65 -0.20 -13.78
C GLU A 75 3.88 -1.37 -13.16
N ARG A 76 3.34 -1.22 -11.94
CA ARG A 76 2.52 -2.25 -11.28
C ARG A 76 1.28 -2.65 -12.07
N LEU A 77 0.63 -1.70 -12.73
CA LEU A 77 -0.54 -1.98 -13.57
C LEU A 77 -0.24 -2.87 -14.78
N LYS A 78 1.04 -3.07 -15.13
CA LYS A 78 1.47 -3.97 -16.21
C LYS A 78 1.78 -5.38 -15.71
N GLU A 79 1.85 -5.58 -14.40
CA GLU A 79 2.22 -6.85 -13.77
C GLU A 79 1.00 -7.76 -13.56
N THR A 80 1.28 -9.02 -13.21
CA THR A 80 0.25 -9.99 -12.83
C THR A 80 0.60 -10.64 -11.49
N VAL A 81 -0.43 -11.06 -10.75
CA VAL A 81 -0.30 -11.79 -9.48
C VAL A 81 -1.11 -13.08 -9.63
N ASP A 82 -0.46 -14.23 -9.46
CA ASP A 82 -1.07 -15.55 -9.65
C ASP A 82 -1.78 -15.68 -11.03
N GLY A 83 -1.20 -15.06 -12.07
CA GLY A 83 -1.72 -15.05 -13.45
C GLY A 83 -2.89 -14.09 -13.69
N GLN A 84 -3.31 -13.32 -12.68
CA GLN A 84 -4.35 -12.30 -12.82
C GLN A 84 -3.72 -10.91 -12.99
N PRO A 85 -4.20 -10.09 -13.94
CA PRO A 85 -3.71 -8.72 -14.09
C PRO A 85 -4.07 -7.90 -12.85
N ILE A 86 -3.18 -7.00 -12.46
CA ILE A 86 -3.47 -6.04 -11.40
C ILE A 86 -4.48 -5.01 -11.92
N GLU A 87 -5.60 -4.87 -11.20
CA GLU A 87 -6.69 -3.96 -11.59
C GLU A 87 -6.40 -2.52 -11.18
N THR A 88 -5.67 -2.34 -10.09
CA THR A 88 -5.43 -1.02 -9.52
C THR A 88 -4.08 -0.99 -8.81
N ALA A 89 -3.37 0.12 -8.96
CA ALA A 89 -2.24 0.49 -8.12
C ALA A 89 -2.64 1.75 -7.35
N ILE A 90 -2.48 1.74 -6.03
CA ILE A 90 -2.82 2.85 -5.17
C ILE A 90 -1.53 3.44 -4.63
N MET A 91 -1.34 4.73 -4.90
CA MET A 91 -0.27 5.50 -4.29
C MET A 91 -0.73 5.98 -2.92
N LEU A 92 0.07 5.81 -1.88
CA LEU A 92 -0.17 6.40 -0.57
C LEU A 92 1.03 7.25 -0.19
N THR A 93 0.79 8.53 0.06
CA THR A 93 1.84 9.49 0.45
C THR A 93 1.52 10.02 1.83
N TYR A 94 2.50 9.98 2.73
CA TYR A 94 2.33 10.45 4.09
C TYR A 94 3.25 11.64 4.36
N PRO A 95 2.77 12.66 5.11
CA PRO A 95 3.67 13.67 5.64
C PRO A 95 4.72 12.99 6.54
N GLN A 96 5.94 13.54 6.60
CA GLN A 96 6.95 13.04 7.53
C GLN A 96 6.43 13.17 8.97
N VAL A 97 6.08 12.06 9.61
CA VAL A 97 5.62 12.02 11.00
C VAL A 97 6.66 11.29 11.86
N TRP A 98 7.95 11.64 11.80
CA TRP A 98 8.96 10.76 12.44
C TRP A 98 10.06 11.47 13.21
N ALA A 99 9.78 11.71 14.49
CA ALA A 99 10.82 11.52 15.50
C ALA A 99 10.29 11.35 16.94
N SER A 100 9.04 11.74 17.23
CA SER A 100 8.62 11.88 18.64
C SER A 100 7.12 11.76 18.92
N GLN A 101 6.32 11.26 17.97
CA GLN A 101 4.86 11.26 18.09
C GLN A 101 4.31 9.88 18.48
N SER A 102 3.20 9.87 19.23
CA SER A 102 2.53 8.64 19.65
C SER A 102 1.84 7.94 18.47
N ASP A 103 1.60 6.64 18.61
CA ASP A 103 0.92 5.80 17.63
C ASP A 103 -0.44 6.39 17.19
N ASP A 104 -1.18 7.03 18.11
CA ASP A 104 -2.46 7.68 17.79
C ASP A 104 -2.33 8.83 16.79
N ILE A 105 -1.27 9.63 16.89
CA ILE A 105 -1.04 10.76 15.97
C ILE A 105 -0.58 10.24 14.61
N ILE A 106 0.29 9.24 14.62
CA ILE A 106 0.70 8.52 13.41
C ILE A 106 -0.54 7.92 12.74
N TRP A 107 -1.42 7.28 13.50
CA TRP A 107 -2.67 6.70 13.01
C TRP A 107 -3.60 7.75 12.39
N ALA A 108 -3.81 8.90 13.04
CA ALA A 108 -4.64 9.98 12.51
C ALA A 108 -4.08 10.57 11.20
N ALA A 109 -2.77 10.79 11.13
CA ALA A 109 -2.11 11.29 9.92
C ALA A 109 -2.18 10.28 8.76
N LEU A 110 -1.98 8.99 9.07
CA LEU A 110 -2.14 7.90 8.12
C LEU A 110 -3.59 7.83 7.60
N GLN A 111 -4.61 8.02 8.46
CA GLN A 111 -6.01 8.02 8.05
C GLN A 111 -6.32 9.15 7.08
N GLU A 112 -5.79 10.35 7.34
CA GLU A 112 -5.96 11.50 6.45
C GLU A 112 -5.27 11.28 5.09
N GLY A 113 -4.02 10.80 5.11
CA GLY A 113 -3.25 10.49 3.90
C GLY A 113 -3.92 9.43 3.02
N CYS A 114 -4.38 8.33 3.64
CA CYS A 114 -5.07 7.25 2.92
C CYS A 114 -6.41 7.69 2.33
N LYS A 115 -7.21 8.50 3.03
CA LYS A 115 -8.48 9.02 2.50
C LYS A 115 -8.28 9.85 1.23
N LYS A 116 -7.18 10.60 1.13
CA LYS A 116 -6.89 11.50 0.00
C LYS A 116 -6.42 10.77 -1.26
N LYS A 117 -5.85 9.56 -1.14
CA LYS A 117 -5.12 8.90 -2.25
C LYS A 117 -5.60 7.49 -2.61
N ALA A 118 -6.37 6.83 -1.75
CA ALA A 118 -6.93 5.49 -2.03
C ALA A 118 -7.97 5.45 -3.17
N THR A 119 -8.14 6.56 -3.91
CA THR A 119 -9.26 6.80 -4.82
C THR A 119 -8.90 6.96 -6.29
N GLU A 120 -7.68 6.70 -6.78
CA GLU A 120 -7.34 6.42 -8.22
C GLU A 120 -5.89 6.81 -8.59
N ILE A 121 -5.35 6.12 -9.61
CA ILE A 121 -4.25 6.55 -10.51
C ILE A 121 -4.73 6.31 -11.94
#